data_AF-A0A3B0CMX5-F1
#
_entry.id   AF-A0A3B0CMX5-F1
#
_cell.length_a   1.000
_cell.length_b   1.000
_cell.length_c   1.000
_cell.angle_alpha   90.00
_cell.angle_beta   90.00
_cell.angle_gamma   90.00
#
_symmetry.space_group_name_H-M   'P 1'
#
loop_
_entity.id
_entity.type
_entity.pdbx_description
1 polymer ?
#
loop_
_entity_poly.entity_id
_entity_poly.type
_entity_poly.pdbx_seq_one_letter_code
_entity_poly.pdbx_strand_id
1 'polypeptide(L)'
;MQGDSKQFSRILREIKREFFRFADSYAKAVKDGADVTGKNIIEDLSKSDQPTDISVGKFISAVKRGVQHAGEQMINSGADHVQQMKEKPKKK
;
A
#
# COMPACT_ATOMS: atom_id res chain seq x y z
N MET A 1 14.94 35.51 -1.52
CA MET A 1 14.95 34.03 -1.50
C MET A 1 14.16 33.39 -0.33
N GLN A 2 13.29 34.10 0.40
CA GLN A 2 12.46 33.49 1.47
C GLN A 2 11.09 32.93 0.97
N GLY A 3 10.63 33.32 -0.22
CA GLY A 3 9.35 32.86 -0.79
C GLY A 3 9.37 31.41 -1.28
N ASP A 4 10.45 31.00 -1.94
CA ASP A 4 10.58 29.67 -2.55
C ASP A 4 10.56 28.53 -1.54
N SER A 5 11.18 28.71 -0.36
CA SER A 5 11.25 27.65 0.66
C SER A 5 9.89 27.40 1.34
N LYS A 6 9.12 28.46 1.62
CA LYS A 6 7.74 28.34 2.13
C LYS A 6 6.83 27.67 1.12
N GLN A 7 6.88 28.09 -0.15
CA GLN A 7 6.07 27.50 -1.21
C GLN A 7 6.42 26.02 -1.44
N PHE A 8 7.71 25.69 -1.46
CA PHE A 8 8.19 24.30 -1.55
C PHE A 8 7.73 23.44 -0.38
N SER A 9 7.81 23.96 0.86
CA SER A 9 7.33 23.23 2.05
C SER A 9 5.83 22.94 2.00
N ARG A 10 5.04 23.85 1.42
CA ARG A 10 3.59 23.70 1.26
C ARG A 10 3.29 22.61 0.23
N ILE A 11 3.98 22.63 -0.91
CA ILE A 11 3.87 21.62 -1.96
C ILE A 11 4.25 20.23 -1.43
N LEU A 12 5.37 20.10 -0.71
CA LEU A 12 5.78 18.82 -0.12
C LEU A 12 4.77 18.29 0.90
N ARG A 13 4.14 19.18 1.68
CA ARG A 13 3.12 18.79 2.65
C ARG A 13 1.85 18.29 1.96
N GLU A 14 1.47 18.90 0.84
CA GLU A 14 0.36 18.44 -0.01
C GLU A 14 0.69 17.09 -0.66
N ILE A 15 1.88 16.94 -1.26
CA ILE A 15 2.34 15.66 -1.85
C ILE A 15 2.33 14.55 -0.81
N LYS A 16 2.88 14.80 0.39
CA LYS A 16 2.89 13.82 1.49
C LYS A 16 1.46 13.39 1.82
N ARG A 17 0.53 14.34 1.95
CA ARG A 17 -0.88 14.06 2.28
C ARG A 17 -1.57 13.22 1.21
N GLU A 18 -1.39 13.56 -0.06
CA GLU A 18 -1.99 12.82 -1.18
C GLU A 18 -1.36 11.42 -1.31
N PHE A 19 -0.05 11.28 -1.07
CA PHE A 19 0.60 9.97 -1.04
C PHE A 19 0.03 9.05 0.04
N PHE A 20 -0.18 9.54 1.27
CA PHE A 20 -0.82 8.75 2.33
C PHE A 20 -2.25 8.33 1.96
N ARG A 21 -3.01 9.22 1.32
CA ARG A 21 -4.38 8.91 0.85
C ARG A 21 -4.37 7.83 -0.24
N PHE A 22 -3.46 7.94 -1.19
CA PHE A 22 -3.25 6.93 -2.23
C PHE A 22 -2.87 5.58 -1.60
N ALA A 23 -1.92 5.57 -0.67
CA ALA A 23 -1.46 4.36 -0.01
C ALA A 23 -2.58 3.65 0.76
N ASP A 24 -3.39 4.39 1.52
CA ASP A 24 -4.55 3.85 2.24
C ASP A 24 -5.62 3.32 1.28
N SER A 25 -5.91 4.06 0.20
CA SER A 25 -6.90 3.66 -0.81
C SER A 25 -6.46 2.40 -1.57
N TYR A 26 -5.18 2.31 -1.93
CA TYR A 26 -4.60 1.13 -2.57
C TYR A 26 -4.65 -0.08 -1.64
N ALA A 27 -4.23 0.06 -0.39
CA ALA A 27 -4.28 -1.03 0.59
C ALA A 27 -5.70 -1.56 0.80
N LYS A 28 -6.71 -0.67 0.87
CA LYS A 28 -8.12 -1.04 0.92
C LYS A 28 -8.57 -1.79 -0.33
N ALA A 29 -8.29 -1.25 -1.52
CA ALA A 29 -8.67 -1.88 -2.78
C ALA A 29 -8.08 -3.29 -2.93
N VAL A 30 -6.81 -3.48 -2.54
CA VAL A 30 -6.18 -4.80 -2.59
C VAL A 30 -6.76 -5.75 -1.54
N LYS A 31 -7.08 -5.26 -0.33
CA LYS A 31 -7.77 -6.06 0.69
C LYS A 31 -9.15 -6.52 0.20
N ASP A 32 -9.95 -5.61 -0.35
CA ASP A 32 -11.29 -5.91 -0.85
C ASP A 32 -11.23 -6.90 -2.03
N GLY A 33 -10.28 -6.70 -2.95
CA GLY A 33 -10.01 -7.63 -4.04
C GLY A 33 -9.60 -9.02 -3.56
N ALA A 34 -8.74 -9.10 -2.53
CA ALA A 34 -8.36 -10.36 -1.90
C ALA A 34 -9.54 -11.05 -1.19
N ASP A 35 -10.44 -10.28 -0.57
CA ASP A 35 -11.66 -10.82 0.08
C ASP A 35 -12.66 -11.37 -0.95
N VAL A 36 -12.91 -10.66 -2.05
CA VAL A 36 -13.77 -11.13 -3.14
C VAL A 36 -13.18 -12.37 -3.80
N THR A 37 -11.89 -12.32 -4.16
CA THR A 37 -11.18 -13.44 -4.79
C THR A 37 -11.13 -14.65 -3.87
N GLY A 38 -10.88 -14.44 -2.58
CA GLY A 38 -10.87 -15.51 -1.59
C GLY A 38 -12.23 -16.20 -1.45
N LYS A 39 -13.34 -15.46 -1.49
CA LYS A 39 -14.69 -16.05 -1.50
C LYS A 39 -14.94 -16.90 -2.74
N ASN A 40 -14.59 -16.39 -3.92
CA ASN A 40 -14.75 -17.14 -5.17
C ASN A 40 -13.93 -18.43 -5.16
N ILE A 41 -12.68 -18.37 -4.68
CA ILE A 41 -11.83 -19.57 -4.55
C ILE A 41 -12.45 -20.60 -3.59
N ILE A 42 -12.97 -20.16 -2.44
CA ILE A 42 -13.66 -21.07 -1.50
C ILE A 42 -14.89 -21.71 -2.18
N GLU A 43 -15.67 -20.91 -2.92
CA GLU A 43 -16.86 -21.40 -3.61
C GLU A 43 -16.52 -22.40 -4.72
N ASP A 44 -15.51 -22.11 -5.54
CA ASP A 44 -15.04 -23.01 -6.61
C ASP A 44 -14.48 -24.32 -6.04
N LEU A 45 -13.78 -24.25 -4.91
CA LEU A 45 -13.26 -25.43 -4.22
C LEU A 45 -14.35 -26.23 -3.51
N SER A 46 -15.41 -25.59 -3.02
CA SER A 46 -16.56 -26.30 -2.46
C SER A 46 -17.35 -27.08 -3.51
N LYS A 47 -17.21 -26.70 -4.80
CA LYS A 47 -17.79 -27.38 -5.95
C LYS A 47 -16.83 -28.41 -6.58
N SER A 48 -15.58 -28.45 -6.14
CA SER A 48 -14.55 -29.35 -6.66
C SER A 48 -14.41 -30.58 -5.77
N ASP A 49 -14.57 -31.78 -6.32
CA ASP A 49 -14.33 -33.04 -5.61
C ASP A 49 -12.83 -33.32 -5.36
N GLN A 50 -11.93 -32.40 -5.74
CA GLN A 50 -10.49 -32.57 -5.54
C GLN A 50 -10.04 -32.11 -4.15
N PRO A 51 -9.30 -32.96 -3.41
CA PRO A 51 -8.66 -32.55 -2.18
C PRO A 51 -7.55 -31.55 -2.49
N THR A 52 -7.74 -30.28 -2.08
CA THR A 52 -6.68 -29.28 -2.14
C THR A 52 -5.72 -29.44 -0.96
N ASP A 53 -4.43 -29.69 -1.27
CA ASP A 53 -3.33 -29.73 -0.29
C ASP A 53 -3.09 -28.40 0.44
N ILE A 54 -3.56 -27.29 -0.13
CA ILE A 54 -3.44 -25.96 0.46
C ILE A 54 -4.76 -25.60 1.12
N SER A 55 -4.77 -25.46 2.45
CA SER A 55 -5.95 -24.91 3.12
C SER A 55 -6.18 -23.47 2.64
N VAL A 56 -7.30 -23.23 1.97
CA VAL A 56 -7.68 -21.93 1.39
C VAL A 56 -7.57 -20.79 2.40
N GLY A 57 -7.93 -21.07 3.66
CA GLY A 57 -7.77 -20.11 4.76
C GLY A 57 -6.32 -19.65 4.99
N LYS A 58 -5.32 -20.54 4.84
CA LYS A 58 -3.89 -20.18 4.91
C LYS A 58 -3.46 -19.33 3.71
N PHE A 59 -3.93 -19.66 2.49
CA PHE A 59 -3.64 -18.89 1.29
C PHE A 59 -4.17 -17.45 1.40
N ILE A 60 -5.46 -17.30 1.73
CA ILE A 60 -6.08 -15.98 1.92
C ILE A 60 -5.36 -15.19 3.02
N SER A 61 -5.01 -15.84 4.13
CA SER A 61 -4.28 -15.20 5.22
C SER A 61 -2.88 -14.73 4.79
N ALA A 62 -2.17 -15.52 3.99
CA ALA A 62 -0.85 -15.15 3.45
C ALA A 62 -0.95 -13.95 2.50
N VAL A 63 -1.94 -13.94 1.60
CA VAL A 63 -2.21 -12.80 0.70
C VAL A 63 -2.49 -11.53 1.50
N LYS A 64 -3.42 -11.58 2.47
CA LYS A 64 -3.72 -10.41 3.33
C LYS A 64 -2.49 -9.86 4.05
N ARG A 65 -1.65 -10.74 4.61
CA ARG A 65 -0.40 -10.34 5.27
C ARG A 65 0.59 -9.69 4.30
N GLY A 66 0.75 -10.25 3.10
CA GLY A 66 1.62 -9.67 2.07
C GLY A 66 1.17 -8.28 1.64
N VAL A 67 -0.14 -8.09 1.47
CA VAL A 67 -0.74 -6.80 1.10
C VAL A 67 -0.54 -5.76 2.20
N GLN A 68 -0.79 -6.13 3.45
CA GLN A 68 -0.56 -5.24 4.58
C GLN A 68 0.92 -4.82 4.66
N HIS A 69 1.84 -5.78 4.53
CA HIS A 69 3.27 -5.52 4.58
C HIS A 69 3.75 -4.62 3.43
N ALA A 70 3.23 -4.82 2.22
CA ALA A 70 3.52 -3.94 1.08
C ALA A 70 3.00 -2.52 1.31
N GLY A 71 1.82 -2.38 1.92
CA GLY A 71 1.26 -1.08 2.32
C GLY A 71 2.15 -0.34 3.33
N GLU A 72 2.63 -1.05 4.36
CA GLU A 72 3.56 -0.51 5.36
C GLU A 72 4.89 -0.07 4.72
N GLN A 73 5.48 -0.90 3.85
CA GLN A 73 6.70 -0.55 3.13
C GLN A 73 6.52 0.68 2.22
N MET A 74 5.40 0.75 1.50
CA MET A 74 5.08 1.89 0.64
C MET A 74 4.97 3.18 1.46
N ILE A 75 4.26 3.16 2.59
CA ILE A 75 4.14 4.30 3.50
C ILE A 75 5.51 4.76 3.98
N ASN A 76 6.35 3.83 4.45
CA ASN A 76 7.68 4.14 4.97
C ASN A 76 8.57 4.74 3.86
N SER A 77 8.58 4.14 2.67
CA SER A 77 9.35 4.62 1.53
C SER A 77 8.93 6.03 1.09
N GLY A 78 7.62 6.33 1.08
CA GLY A 78 7.15 7.69 0.79
C GLY A 78 7.52 8.70 1.87
N ALA A 79 7.50 8.29 3.14
CA ALA A 79 7.96 9.14 4.24
C ALA A 79 9.46 9.48 4.12
N ASP A 80 10.29 8.48 3.82
CA ASP A 80 11.73 8.64 3.60
C ASP A 80 12.02 9.52 2.38
N HIS A 81 11.27 9.33 1.28
CA HIS A 81 11.41 10.13 0.07
C HIS A 81 11.10 11.62 0.32
N VAL A 82 10.04 11.92 1.09
CA VAL A 82 9.72 13.29 1.52
C VAL A 82 10.79 13.86 2.45
N GLN A 83 11.39 13.04 3.31
CA GLN A 83 12.48 13.49 4.18
C GLN A 83 13.75 13.83 3.38
N GLN A 84 14.15 12.98 2.43
CA GLN A 84 15.29 13.25 1.53
C GLN A 84 15.10 14.54 0.72
N MET A 85 13.87 14.87 0.31
CA MET A 85 13.58 16.13 -0.39
C MET A 85 13.74 17.37 0.50
N LYS A 86 13.53 17.24 1.81
CA LYS A 86 13.81 18.32 2.78
C LYS A 86 15.29 18.50 3.02
N GLU A 87 16.05 17.40 3.00
CA GLU A 87 17.49 17.38 3.25
C GLU A 87 18.35 17.71 2.02
N LYS A 88 17.75 17.86 0.84
CA LYS A 88 18.41 18.39 -0.37
C LYS A 88 18.11 19.89 -0.55
N PRO A 89 18.76 20.82 0.18
CA PRO A 89 18.98 22.14 -0.38
C PRO A 89 20.01 22.00 -1.51
N LYS A 90 19.66 22.56 -2.67
CA LYS A 90 20.45 22.59 -3.91
C LYS A 90 21.96 22.65 -3.63
N LYS A 91 22.71 21.60 -4.00
CA LYS A 91 24.15 21.78 -4.24
C LYS A 91 24.28 22.81 -5.36
N LYS A 92 25.09 23.84 -5.09
CA LYS A 92 25.42 24.96 -5.98
C LYS A 92 25.74 24.50 -7.40
#